data_AF-A0A938LNU2-F1
#
_entry.id   AF-A0A938LNU2-F1
#
_cell.length_a   1.000
_cell.length_b   1.000
_cell.length_c   1.000
_cell.angle_alpha   90.00
_cell.angle_beta   90.00
_cell.angle_gamma   90.00
#
_symmetry.space_group_name_H-M   'P 1'
#
loop_
_entity.id
_entity.type
_entity.pdbx_description
1 polymer ?
#
loop_
_entity_poly.entity_id
_entity_poly.type
_entity_poly.pdbx_seq_one_letter_code
_entity_poly.pdbx_strand_id
1 'polypeptide(L)'
;MNENLASQNSAVEINDSLEAVSVFRNWKNVFFGVLLVCLLLSQAAFWLINVGLIEAPATLEPVMGSGGALATGAGTTVASADAAPPASRGLVARLFGGIDFERTARGVELLNGILIVTAVLLAASIFFGLLVSLVGRLGGLNHISRAFILALIAVVLLVPWQLFGQNVLGVTWTPEELARWLPTKSASLWNTIIFYLRFTGYWAAITLLVLLSQARTTRWSKSILQRLEII
;
A
#
# COMPACT_ATOMS: atom_id res chain seq x y z
N MET A 1 16.74 -38.17 -39.31
CA MET A 1 16.38 -36.83 -39.83
C MET A 1 15.34 -36.11 -38.97
N ASN A 2 14.37 -36.82 -38.35
CA ASN A 2 13.32 -36.18 -37.53
C ASN A 2 13.78 -35.62 -36.18
N GLU A 3 14.83 -36.18 -35.57
CA GLU A 3 15.32 -35.73 -34.25
C GLU A 3 15.91 -34.31 -34.29
N ASN A 4 16.53 -33.93 -35.41
CA ASN A 4 17.11 -32.60 -35.58
C ASN A 4 16.00 -31.52 -35.63
N LEU A 5 14.88 -31.81 -36.30
CA LEU A 5 13.72 -30.92 -36.37
C LEU A 5 13.03 -30.77 -35.00
N ALA A 6 12.87 -31.86 -34.25
CA ALA A 6 12.29 -31.80 -32.90
C ALA A 6 13.16 -30.97 -31.94
N SER A 7 14.49 -31.11 -32.02
CA SER A 7 15.42 -30.32 -31.21
C SER A 7 15.37 -28.83 -31.55
N GLN A 8 15.31 -28.47 -32.84
CA GLN A 8 15.20 -27.08 -33.28
C GLN A 8 13.88 -26.44 -32.82
N ASN A 9 12.76 -27.15 -32.95
CA ASN A 9 11.46 -26.64 -32.48
C ASN A 9 11.47 -26.38 -30.96
N SER A 10 12.06 -27.29 -30.17
CA SER A 10 12.17 -27.10 -28.72
C SER A 10 13.06 -25.91 -28.34
N ALA A 11 14.13 -25.65 -29.09
CA ALA A 11 15.01 -24.51 -28.86
C ALA A 11 14.30 -23.17 -29.17
N VAL A 12 13.50 -23.14 -30.24
CA VAL A 12 12.69 -21.96 -30.59
C VAL A 12 11.61 -21.69 -29.52
N GLU A 13 10.90 -22.71 -29.05
CA GLU A 13 9.89 -22.59 -27.99
C GLU A 13 10.47 -22.09 -26.66
N ILE A 14 11.68 -22.55 -26.30
CA ILE A 14 12.40 -22.07 -25.12
C ILE A 14 12.78 -20.60 -25.31
N ASN A 15 13.31 -20.21 -26.48
CA ASN A 15 13.70 -18.82 -26.74
C ASN A 15 12.50 -17.86 -26.64
N ASP A 16 11.37 -18.21 -27.24
CA ASP A 16 10.13 -17.43 -27.16
C ASP A 16 9.62 -17.32 -25.70
N SER A 17 9.68 -18.43 -24.97
CA SER A 17 9.35 -18.44 -23.53
C SER A 17 10.27 -17.52 -22.71
N LEU A 18 11.56 -17.42 -23.06
CA LEU A 18 12.51 -16.54 -22.37
C LEU A 18 12.30 -15.07 -22.70
N GLU A 19 11.97 -14.75 -23.94
CA GLU A 19 11.59 -13.41 -24.34
C GLU A 19 10.35 -12.95 -23.56
N ALA A 20 9.32 -13.79 -23.51
CA ALA A 20 8.12 -13.55 -22.71
C ALA A 20 8.44 -13.34 -21.22
N VAL A 21 9.29 -14.20 -20.62
CA VAL A 21 9.75 -14.04 -19.22
C VAL A 21 10.44 -12.69 -19.00
N SER A 22 11.25 -12.23 -19.96
CA SER A 22 11.97 -10.97 -19.85
C SER A 22 11.02 -9.76 -19.80
N VAL A 23 9.95 -9.78 -20.60
CA VAL A 23 8.91 -8.74 -20.64
C VAL A 23 8.15 -8.69 -19.31
N PHE A 24 7.69 -9.84 -18.82
CA PHE A 24 6.99 -9.91 -17.52
C PHE A 24 7.90 -9.51 -16.35
N ARG A 25 9.20 -9.82 -16.42
CA ARG A 25 10.17 -9.39 -15.41
C ARG A 25 10.37 -7.89 -15.40
N ASN A 26 10.34 -7.22 -16.55
CA ASN A 26 10.46 -5.77 -16.61
C ASN A 26 9.19 -5.11 -16.05
N TRP A 27 8.02 -5.51 -16.55
CA TRP A 27 6.74 -4.94 -16.13
C TRP A 27 6.46 -5.14 -14.64
N LYS A 28 6.75 -6.32 -14.07
CA LYS A 28 6.56 -6.53 -12.62
C LYS A 28 7.43 -5.57 -11.78
N ASN A 29 8.63 -5.22 -12.24
CA ASN A 29 9.53 -4.32 -11.51
C ASN A 29 9.00 -2.89 -11.56
N VAL A 30 8.42 -2.48 -12.70
CA VAL A 30 7.71 -1.21 -12.83
C VAL A 30 6.52 -1.16 -11.88
N PHE A 31 5.63 -2.16 -11.92
CA PHE A 31 4.47 -2.23 -11.02
C PHE A 31 4.87 -2.25 -9.55
N PHE A 32 5.92 -2.99 -9.21
CA PHE A 32 6.46 -2.99 -7.86
C PHE A 32 6.96 -1.61 -7.43
N GLY A 33 7.73 -0.92 -8.29
CA GLY A 33 8.24 0.42 -8.01
C GLY A 33 7.10 1.41 -7.78
N VAL A 34 6.09 1.41 -8.66
CA VAL A 34 4.89 2.25 -8.52
C VAL A 34 4.16 1.94 -7.22
N LEU A 35 3.92 0.66 -6.91
CA LEU A 35 3.24 0.24 -5.69
C LEU A 35 4.00 0.69 -4.43
N LEU A 36 5.32 0.55 -4.42
CA LEU A 36 6.16 0.96 -3.30
C LEU A 36 6.16 2.48 -3.12
N VAL A 37 6.21 3.25 -4.20
CA VAL A 37 6.08 4.71 -4.15
C VAL A 37 4.71 5.11 -3.61
N CYS A 38 3.62 4.51 -4.09
CA CYS A 38 2.28 4.78 -3.58
C CYS A 38 2.15 4.46 -2.08
N LEU A 39 2.68 3.32 -1.62
CA LEU A 39 2.71 2.97 -0.21
C LEU A 39 3.47 4.01 0.63
N LEU A 40 4.63 4.47 0.16
CA LEU A 40 5.42 5.49 0.86
C LEU A 40 4.69 6.85 0.90
N LEU A 41 4.05 7.25 -0.20
CA LEU A 41 3.27 8.49 -0.26
C LEU A 41 2.07 8.45 0.67
N SER A 42 1.33 7.34 0.71
CA SER A 42 0.22 7.15 1.66
C SER A 42 0.70 7.22 3.11
N GLN A 43 1.87 6.64 3.42
CA GLN A 43 2.46 6.72 4.76
C GLN A 43 2.93 8.15 5.10
N ALA A 44 3.51 8.87 4.14
CA ALA A 44 3.89 10.27 4.31
C ALA A 44 2.68 11.17 4.58
N ALA A 45 1.57 10.95 3.85
CA ALA A 45 0.31 11.65 4.06
C ALA A 45 -0.26 11.40 5.46
N PHE A 46 -0.21 10.15 5.94
CA PHE A 46 -0.61 9.81 7.30
C PHE A 46 0.20 10.59 8.35
N TRP A 47 1.53 10.64 8.20
CA TRP A 47 2.39 11.39 9.13
C TRP A 47 2.12 12.90 9.09
N LEU A 48 1.86 13.45 7.90
CA LEU A 48 1.55 14.87 7.73
C LEU A 48 0.28 15.26 8.51
N ILE A 49 -0.75 14.40 8.47
CA ILE A 49 -1.99 14.60 9.23
C ILE A 49 -1.78 14.34 10.73
N ASN A 50 -1.10 13.25 11.10
CA ASN A 50 -0.91 12.85 12.50
C ASN A 50 -0.02 13.84 13.30
N VAL A 51 0.93 14.52 12.66
CA VAL A 51 1.74 15.57 13.30
C VAL A 51 0.94 16.88 13.48
N GLY A 52 -0.27 16.97 12.93
CA GLY A 52 -1.10 18.17 12.99
C GLY A 52 -0.57 19.31 12.11
N LEU A 53 0.12 18.95 11.03
CA LEU A 53 0.62 19.92 10.05
C LEU A 53 -0.48 20.41 9.09
N ILE A 54 -1.59 19.68 9.06
CA ILE A 54 -2.85 20.03 8.42
C ILE A 54 -3.90 19.98 9.52
N GLU A 55 -4.60 21.09 9.78
CA GLU A 55 -5.75 21.09 10.68
C GLU A 55 -6.84 20.22 10.07
N ALA A 56 -7.08 19.06 10.68
CA ALA A 56 -8.25 18.26 10.35
C ALA A 56 -9.51 19.11 10.61
N PRO A 57 -10.53 19.06 9.75
CA PRO A 57 -11.75 19.83 9.96
C PRO A 57 -12.29 19.48 11.35
N ALA A 58 -12.49 20.52 12.16
CA ALA A 58 -13.04 20.40 13.49
C ALA A 58 -14.36 19.60 13.39
N THR A 59 -14.37 18.45 14.07
CA THR A 59 -15.59 17.77 14.53
C THR A 59 -16.72 17.67 13.50
N LEU A 60 -16.78 16.53 12.79
CA LEU A 60 -18.10 15.98 12.48
C LEU A 60 -18.74 15.67 13.83
N GLU A 61 -19.64 16.55 14.28
CA GLU A 61 -20.49 16.28 15.42
C GLU A 61 -21.09 14.89 15.24
N PRO A 62 -21.06 14.03 16.28
CA PRO A 62 -21.85 12.83 16.24
C PRO A 62 -23.31 13.29 16.11
N VAL A 63 -23.93 13.03 14.96
CA VAL A 63 -25.39 13.03 14.83
C VAL A 63 -25.88 11.83 15.65
N MET A 64 -25.77 11.96 16.98
CA MET A 64 -26.60 11.22 17.90
C MET A 64 -27.93 11.95 17.97
N GLY A 65 -28.97 11.21 17.61
CA GLY A 65 -30.33 11.68 17.51
C GLY A 65 -30.75 12.54 18.68
N SER A 66 -31.45 13.61 18.31
CA SER A 66 -32.23 14.51 19.14
C SER A 66 -33.02 13.80 20.25
N GLY A 67 -32.83 14.26 21.48
CA GLY A 67 -33.71 13.99 22.62
C GLY A 67 -33.34 14.92 23.76
N GLY A 68 -33.95 16.10 23.76
CA GLY A 68 -33.43 17.28 24.45
C GLY A 68 -33.38 17.24 25.98
N ALA A 69 -32.55 18.12 26.51
CA ALA A 69 -32.72 18.73 27.83
C ALA A 69 -32.05 20.10 27.84
N LEU A 70 -32.82 21.12 28.22
CA LEU A 70 -32.37 22.48 28.49
C LEU A 70 -31.33 22.51 29.62
N ALA A 71 -30.33 23.39 29.52
CA ALA A 71 -29.85 24.21 30.64
C ALA A 71 -28.92 25.35 30.16
N THR A 72 -29.44 26.58 30.25
CA THR A 72 -28.85 27.78 30.88
C THR A 72 -27.33 27.90 31.03
N GLY A 73 -26.78 29.01 30.50
CA GLY A 73 -25.35 29.28 30.45
C GLY A 73 -24.73 30.06 31.60
N ALA A 74 -23.49 30.48 31.38
CA ALA A 74 -22.79 31.62 31.98
C ALA A 74 -21.38 31.65 31.39
N GLY A 75 -20.96 32.80 30.87
CA GLY A 75 -19.59 33.00 30.41
C GLY A 75 -18.59 33.02 31.56
N THR A 76 -17.37 32.56 31.29
CA THR A 76 -16.17 33.04 31.96
C THR A 76 -15.01 32.96 30.98
N THR A 77 -14.63 34.12 30.47
CA THR A 77 -13.37 34.38 29.78
C THR A 77 -12.22 34.27 30.79
N VAL A 78 -11.24 33.39 30.53
CA VAL A 78 -9.88 33.54 31.10
C VAL A 78 -8.90 33.40 29.95
N ALA A 79 -8.17 34.48 29.73
CA ALA A 79 -7.11 34.60 28.74
C ALA A 79 -5.75 34.15 29.32
N SER A 80 -4.90 33.71 28.39
CA SER A 80 -3.43 33.76 28.41
C SER A 80 -2.66 32.65 29.14
N ALA A 81 -2.09 31.76 28.34
CA ALA A 81 -0.71 31.32 28.52
C ALA A 81 -0.02 31.29 27.14
N ASP A 82 0.81 32.30 26.89
CA ASP A 82 1.74 32.39 25.78
C ASP A 82 2.63 31.15 25.74
N ALA A 83 2.42 30.31 24.73
CA ALA A 83 3.37 29.28 24.33
C ALA A 83 4.05 29.74 23.04
N ALA A 84 5.31 30.16 23.17
CA ALA A 84 6.17 30.52 22.05
C ALA A 84 6.13 29.44 20.95
N PRO A 85 5.93 29.79 19.67
CA PRO A 85 5.95 28.80 18.61
C PRO A 85 7.38 28.27 18.43
N PRO A 86 7.59 26.94 18.39
CA PRO A 86 8.91 26.39 18.12
C PRO A 86 9.35 26.81 16.71
N ALA A 87 10.54 27.42 16.62
CA ALA A 87 11.16 27.96 15.40
C ALA A 87 11.33 26.92 14.25
N SER A 88 11.08 25.63 14.50
CA SER A 88 11.06 24.56 13.50
C SER A 88 9.76 24.50 12.68
N ARG A 89 8.67 25.19 13.08
CA ARG A 89 7.43 25.28 12.29
C ARG A 89 7.61 26.06 10.98
N GLY A 90 8.59 26.97 10.90
CA GLY A 90 8.72 27.91 9.79
C GLY A 90 9.08 27.29 8.43
N LEU A 91 9.93 26.26 8.38
CA LEU A 91 10.32 25.64 7.11
C LEU A 91 9.23 24.71 6.58
N VAL A 92 8.65 23.90 7.46
CA VAL A 92 7.63 22.91 7.11
C VAL A 92 6.29 23.61 6.83
N ALA A 93 5.89 24.61 7.61
CA ALA A 93 4.71 25.42 7.29
C ALA A 93 4.88 26.25 6.01
N ARG A 94 6.11 26.59 5.59
CA ARG A 94 6.34 27.31 4.33
C ARG A 94 6.39 26.38 3.11
N LEU A 95 6.78 25.12 3.29
CA LEU A 95 6.74 24.08 2.25
C LEU A 95 5.34 23.46 2.10
N PHE A 96 4.55 23.39 3.17
CA PHE A 96 3.26 22.69 3.21
C PHE A 96 2.06 23.59 3.53
N GLY A 97 2.25 24.89 3.80
CA GLY A 97 1.20 25.83 4.22
C GLY A 97 0.17 26.22 3.16
N GLY A 98 0.18 25.56 2.00
CA GLY A 98 -0.86 25.66 0.98
C GLY A 98 -1.54 24.32 0.67
N ILE A 99 -1.31 23.29 1.48
CA ILE A 99 -1.95 21.99 1.30
C ILE A 99 -3.21 21.92 2.15
N ASP A 100 -4.35 22.14 1.51
CA ASP A 100 -5.65 21.95 2.13
C ASP A 100 -5.91 20.47 2.45
N PHE A 101 -6.65 20.21 3.54
CA PHE A 101 -7.11 18.87 3.91
C PHE A 101 -7.84 18.18 2.74
N GLU A 102 -8.65 18.94 1.99
CA GLU A 102 -9.40 18.44 0.85
C GLU A 102 -8.50 17.95 -0.30
N ARG A 103 -7.40 18.66 -0.58
CA ARG A 103 -6.42 18.22 -1.60
C ARG A 103 -5.70 16.95 -1.16
N THR A 104 -5.36 16.86 0.13
CA THR A 104 -4.73 15.67 0.70
C THR A 104 -5.68 14.47 0.67
N ALA A 105 -6.95 14.67 1.04
CA ALA A 105 -8.00 13.67 1.00
C ALA A 105 -8.18 13.08 -0.40
N ARG A 106 -8.38 13.94 -1.41
CA ARG A 106 -8.47 13.50 -2.82
C ARG A 106 -7.20 12.80 -3.29
N GLY A 107 -6.02 13.29 -2.86
CA GLY A 107 -4.74 12.67 -3.17
C GLY A 107 -4.63 11.25 -2.62
N VAL A 108 -5.04 11.03 -1.36
CA VAL A 108 -5.04 9.71 -0.72
C VAL A 108 -6.04 8.78 -1.40
N GLU A 109 -7.22 9.25 -1.77
CA GLU A 109 -8.22 8.46 -2.51
C GLU A 109 -7.69 8.01 -3.88
N LEU A 110 -7.08 8.93 -4.63
CA LEU A 110 -6.44 8.60 -5.91
C LEU A 110 -5.29 7.59 -5.71
N LEU A 111 -4.44 7.82 -4.71
CA LEU A 111 -3.34 6.92 -4.37
C LEU A 111 -3.88 5.52 -4.04
N ASN A 112 -4.92 5.41 -3.21
CA ASN A 112 -5.55 4.14 -2.86
C ASN A 112 -6.05 3.40 -4.11
N GLY A 113 -6.71 4.10 -5.03
CA GLY A 113 -7.16 3.52 -6.31
C GLY A 113 -5.99 2.99 -7.15
N ILE A 114 -4.94 3.80 -7.33
CA ILE A 114 -3.72 3.39 -8.05
C ILE A 114 -3.06 2.20 -7.37
N LEU A 115 -3.05 2.17 -6.04
CA LEU A 115 -2.43 1.11 -5.24
C LEU A 115 -3.11 -0.24 -5.47
N ILE A 116 -4.45 -0.27 -5.48
CA ILE A 116 -5.25 -1.48 -5.76
C ILE A 116 -4.98 -1.97 -7.18
N VAL A 117 -5.12 -1.09 -8.17
CA VAL A 117 -4.93 -1.45 -9.59
C VAL A 117 -3.51 -1.98 -9.81
N THR A 118 -2.50 -1.29 -9.28
CA THR A 118 -1.10 -1.69 -9.43
C THR A 118 -0.80 -3.01 -8.71
N ALA A 119 -1.40 -3.27 -7.55
CA ALA A 119 -1.25 -4.54 -6.85
C ALA A 119 -1.83 -5.71 -7.64
N VAL A 120 -2.99 -5.52 -8.27
CA VAL A 120 -3.62 -6.52 -9.15
C VAL A 120 -2.74 -6.76 -10.39
N LEU A 121 -2.25 -5.71 -11.04
CA LEU A 121 -1.34 -5.83 -12.19
C LEU A 121 -0.02 -6.52 -11.83
N LEU A 122 0.51 -6.26 -10.62
CA LEU A 122 1.68 -6.95 -10.11
C LEU A 122 1.41 -8.45 -9.91
N ALA A 123 0.30 -8.81 -9.27
CA ALA A 123 -0.08 -10.21 -9.06
C ALA A 123 -0.32 -10.93 -10.39
N ALA A 124 -1.00 -10.29 -11.33
CA ALA A 124 -1.21 -10.80 -12.69
C ALA A 124 0.12 -11.01 -13.42
N SER A 125 1.06 -10.07 -13.32
CA SER A 125 2.39 -10.22 -13.93
C SER A 125 3.16 -11.42 -13.38
N ILE A 126 3.09 -11.65 -12.05
CA ILE A 126 3.70 -12.83 -11.43
C ILE A 126 2.98 -14.11 -11.85
N PHE A 127 1.65 -14.08 -11.98
CA PHE A 127 0.85 -15.21 -12.47
C PHE A 127 1.20 -15.59 -13.91
N PHE A 128 1.31 -14.62 -14.82
CA PHE A 128 1.76 -14.89 -16.18
C PHE A 128 3.19 -15.43 -16.21
N GLY A 129 4.09 -14.89 -15.39
CA GLY A 129 5.42 -15.46 -15.21
C GLY A 129 5.39 -16.92 -14.75
N LEU A 130 4.47 -17.27 -13.84
CA LEU A 130 4.24 -18.66 -13.41
C LEU A 130 3.76 -19.54 -14.56
N LEU A 131 2.78 -19.08 -15.35
CA LEU A 131 2.27 -19.81 -16.51
C LEU A 131 3.34 -20.04 -17.57
N VAL A 132 4.11 -19.01 -17.94
CA VAL A 132 5.22 -19.15 -18.89
C VAL A 132 6.27 -20.12 -18.34
N SER A 133 6.56 -20.08 -17.04
CA SER A 133 7.48 -21.03 -16.40
C SER A 133 6.98 -22.47 -16.43
N LEU A 134 5.66 -22.69 -16.38
CA LEU A 134 5.03 -24.01 -16.50
C LEU A 134 5.07 -24.52 -17.94
N VAL A 135 4.68 -23.69 -18.90
CA VAL A 135 4.64 -24.03 -20.33
C VAL A 135 6.05 -24.25 -20.88
N GLY A 136 6.98 -23.33 -20.62
CA GLY A 136 8.37 -23.43 -21.07
C GLY A 136 9.23 -24.38 -20.23
N ARG A 137 8.65 -25.04 -19.20
CA ARG A 137 9.34 -25.98 -18.29
C ARG A 137 10.65 -25.43 -17.70
N LEU A 138 10.70 -24.12 -17.47
CA LEU A 138 11.91 -23.36 -17.13
C LEU A 138 12.45 -23.62 -15.70
N GLY A 139 11.74 -24.42 -14.90
CA GLY A 139 12.10 -24.74 -13.52
C GLY A 139 11.81 -23.60 -12.54
N GLY A 140 12.30 -23.71 -11.29
CA GLY A 140 12.12 -22.65 -10.28
C GLY A 140 10.68 -22.45 -9.76
N LEU A 141 9.75 -23.35 -10.11
CA LEU A 141 8.31 -23.24 -9.80
C LEU A 141 8.03 -22.99 -8.32
N ASN A 142 8.76 -23.63 -7.40
CA ASN A 142 8.57 -23.42 -5.95
C ASN A 142 8.76 -21.94 -5.54
N HIS A 143 9.72 -21.24 -6.14
CA HIS A 143 9.98 -19.84 -5.80
C HIS A 143 8.90 -18.91 -6.34
N ILE A 144 8.50 -19.10 -7.60
CA ILE A 144 7.49 -18.26 -8.26
C ILE A 144 6.08 -18.53 -7.74
N SER A 145 5.69 -19.78 -7.48
CA SER A 145 4.39 -20.10 -6.85
C SER A 145 4.27 -19.46 -5.47
N ARG A 146 5.33 -19.53 -4.66
CA ARG A 146 5.35 -18.86 -3.35
C ARG A 146 5.29 -17.34 -3.45
N ALA A 147 5.94 -16.74 -4.45
CA ALA A 147 5.88 -15.30 -4.69
C ALA A 147 4.47 -14.86 -5.12
N PHE A 148 3.81 -15.67 -5.94
CA PHE A 148 2.43 -15.46 -6.38
C PHE A 148 1.45 -15.49 -5.20
N ILE A 149 1.52 -16.50 -4.33
CA ILE A 149 0.64 -16.56 -3.14
C ILE A 149 0.84 -15.34 -2.23
N LEU A 150 2.10 -14.89 -2.02
CA LEU A 150 2.36 -13.67 -1.25
C LEU A 150 1.78 -12.42 -1.92
N ALA A 151 1.86 -12.32 -3.25
CA ALA A 151 1.26 -11.22 -3.99
C ALA A 151 -0.28 -11.23 -3.92
N LEU A 152 -0.92 -12.41 -3.98
CA LEU A 152 -2.36 -12.54 -3.78
C LEU A 152 -2.79 -12.13 -2.37
N ILE A 153 -2.07 -12.58 -1.34
CA ILE A 153 -2.34 -12.17 0.04
C ILE A 153 -2.20 -10.65 0.16
N ALA A 154 -1.15 -10.07 -0.43
CA ALA A 154 -0.96 -8.62 -0.44
C ALA A 154 -2.14 -7.90 -1.10
N VAL A 155 -2.61 -8.36 -2.28
CA VAL A 155 -3.80 -7.80 -2.96
C VAL A 155 -5.03 -7.88 -2.06
N VAL A 156 -5.30 -9.03 -1.46
CA VAL A 156 -6.45 -9.23 -0.55
C VAL A 156 -6.39 -8.26 0.62
N LEU A 157 -5.23 -8.10 1.27
CA LEU A 157 -5.08 -7.17 2.40
C LEU A 157 -5.15 -5.70 1.99
N LEU A 158 -4.85 -5.41 0.72
CA LEU A 158 -4.88 -4.06 0.19
C LEU A 158 -6.28 -3.55 -0.08
N VAL A 159 -7.21 -4.45 -0.41
CA VAL A 159 -8.59 -4.09 -0.72
C VAL A 159 -9.24 -3.43 0.51
N PRO A 160 -9.88 -2.26 0.36
CA PRO A 160 -10.65 -1.61 1.42
C PRO A 160 -11.94 -2.38 1.71
N TRP A 161 -11.85 -3.47 2.48
CA TRP A 161 -13.00 -4.26 2.90
C TRP A 161 -14.05 -3.44 3.68
N GLN A 162 -13.62 -2.33 4.27
CA GLN A 162 -14.47 -1.38 4.99
C GLN A 162 -15.58 -0.78 4.10
N LEU A 163 -15.33 -0.62 2.79
CA LEU A 163 -16.34 -0.11 1.85
C LEU A 163 -17.50 -1.10 1.64
N PHE A 164 -17.28 -2.39 1.92
CA PHE A 164 -18.29 -3.42 1.78
C PHE A 164 -19.09 -3.67 3.07
N GLY A 165 -18.99 -2.77 4.06
CA GLY A 165 -19.69 -2.88 5.34
C GLY A 165 -19.17 -4.01 6.24
N GLN A 166 -18.02 -4.60 5.90
CA GLN A 166 -17.36 -5.63 6.70
C GLN A 166 -16.43 -4.98 7.72
N ASN A 167 -16.41 -5.50 8.96
CA ASN A 167 -15.44 -5.10 10.00
C ASN A 167 -13.99 -5.55 9.70
N VAL A 168 -13.73 -6.09 8.51
CA VAL A 168 -12.39 -6.47 8.09
C VAL A 168 -11.63 -5.22 7.69
N LEU A 169 -10.47 -5.01 8.31
CA LEU A 169 -9.64 -3.84 8.10
C LEU A 169 -8.71 -4.07 6.91
N GLY A 170 -8.91 -3.32 5.83
CA GLY A 170 -7.95 -3.19 4.74
C GLY A 170 -6.85 -2.15 5.04
N VAL A 171 -5.75 -2.15 4.28
CA VAL A 171 -4.63 -1.20 4.46
C VAL A 171 -4.94 0.21 3.99
N THR A 172 -5.75 0.36 2.93
CA THR A 172 -6.14 1.68 2.44
C THR A 172 -7.11 2.30 3.44
N TRP A 173 -6.69 3.39 4.07
CA TRP A 173 -7.52 4.17 4.98
C TRP A 173 -8.19 5.32 4.23
N THR A 174 -9.40 5.68 4.65
CA THR A 174 -10.07 6.89 4.16
C THR A 174 -9.75 8.08 5.08
N PRO A 175 -9.70 9.31 4.55
CA PRO A 175 -9.44 10.50 5.35
C PRO A 175 -10.49 10.70 6.48
N GLU A 176 -11.74 10.32 6.24
CA GLU A 176 -12.82 10.33 7.24
C GLU A 176 -12.58 9.33 8.38
N GLU A 177 -12.08 8.14 8.05
CA GLU A 177 -11.74 7.12 9.03
C GLU A 177 -10.60 7.61 9.93
N LEU A 178 -9.55 8.20 9.35
CA LEU A 178 -8.44 8.76 10.13
C LEU A 178 -8.94 9.87 11.08
N ALA A 179 -9.81 10.77 10.60
CA ALA A 179 -10.39 11.84 11.41
C ALA A 179 -11.20 11.29 12.59
N ARG A 180 -11.92 10.18 12.42
CA ARG A 180 -12.69 9.52 13.48
C ARG A 180 -11.80 8.91 14.57
N TRP A 181 -10.63 8.41 14.20
CA TRP A 181 -9.69 7.75 15.13
C TRP A 181 -8.71 8.72 15.81
N LEU A 182 -8.54 9.93 15.29
CA LEU A 182 -7.70 10.97 15.89
C LEU A 182 -8.07 11.31 17.36
N PRO A 183 -9.35 11.60 17.71
CA PRO A 183 -9.71 11.99 19.07
C PRO A 183 -9.66 10.83 20.07
N THR A 184 -9.82 9.58 19.61
CA THR A 184 -9.79 8.41 20.50
C THR A 184 -8.37 7.94 20.85
N LYS A 185 -7.36 8.40 20.11
CA LYS A 185 -5.94 8.10 20.33
C LYS A 185 -5.46 8.47 21.74
N SER A 186 -5.80 9.66 22.23
CA SER A 186 -5.31 10.18 23.52
C SER A 186 -6.04 9.61 24.74
N ALA A 187 -7.12 8.85 24.55
CA ALA A 187 -7.94 8.35 25.65
C ALA A 187 -7.26 7.23 26.47
N SER A 188 -6.37 6.43 25.86
CA SER A 188 -5.67 5.34 26.56
C SER A 188 -4.43 4.87 25.77
N LEU A 189 -3.42 4.36 26.48
CA LEU A 189 -2.25 3.69 25.87
C LEU A 189 -2.66 2.55 24.94
N TRP A 190 -3.70 1.79 25.31
CA TRP A 190 -4.22 0.69 24.49
C TRP A 190 -4.78 1.20 23.16
N ASN A 191 -5.52 2.31 23.18
CA ASN A 191 -6.04 2.93 21.96
C ASN A 191 -4.92 3.48 21.08
N THR A 192 -3.87 4.03 21.68
CA THR A 192 -2.68 4.48 20.94
C THR A 192 -1.98 3.30 20.24
N ILE A 193 -1.82 2.16 20.92
CA ILE A 193 -1.21 0.96 20.33
C ILE A 193 -2.05 0.47 19.15
N ILE A 194 -3.37 0.32 19.33
CA ILE A 194 -4.28 -0.12 18.25
C ILE A 194 -4.25 0.85 17.07
N PHE A 195 -4.23 2.16 17.35
CA PHE A 195 -4.14 3.20 16.32
C PHE A 195 -2.89 3.03 15.45
N TYR A 196 -1.70 2.95 16.06
CA TYR A 196 -0.46 2.76 15.29
C TYR A 196 -0.38 1.38 14.63
N LEU A 197 -0.87 0.32 15.28
CA LEU A 197 -0.89 -1.01 14.68
C LEU A 197 -1.77 -1.05 13.42
N ARG A 198 -2.91 -0.34 13.42
CA ARG A 198 -3.79 -0.21 12.24
C ARG A 198 -3.15 0.61 11.13
N PHE A 199 -2.71 1.83 11.42
CA PHE A 199 -2.28 2.74 10.34
C PHE A 199 -0.84 2.50 9.88
N THR A 200 0.04 2.03 10.76
CA THR A 200 1.46 1.81 10.44
C THR A 200 1.86 0.35 10.46
N GLY A 201 1.28 -0.47 11.36
CA GLY A 201 1.59 -1.90 11.45
C GLY A 201 1.10 -2.69 10.24
N TYR A 202 -0.17 -2.50 9.86
CA TYR A 202 -0.75 -3.13 8.66
C TYR A 202 -0.05 -2.68 7.37
N TRP A 203 0.26 -1.38 7.26
CA TRP A 203 1.07 -0.85 6.16
C TRP A 203 2.44 -1.54 6.07
N ALA A 204 3.14 -1.68 7.20
CA ALA A 204 4.43 -2.34 7.26
C ALA A 204 4.33 -3.83 6.88
N ALA A 205 3.27 -4.51 7.32
CA ALA A 205 3.01 -5.90 6.97
C ALA A 205 2.83 -6.09 5.46
N ILE A 206 2.03 -5.24 4.80
CA ILE A 206 1.89 -5.29 3.34
C ILE A 206 3.20 -4.98 2.64
N THR A 207 3.91 -3.92 3.07
CA THR A 207 5.20 -3.56 2.49
C THR A 207 6.18 -4.74 2.58
N LEU A 208 6.22 -5.43 3.72
CA LEU A 208 7.02 -6.63 3.91
C LEU A 208 6.57 -7.78 2.97
N LEU A 209 5.27 -8.04 2.85
CA LEU A 209 4.75 -9.07 1.94
C LEU A 209 5.14 -8.83 0.48
N VAL A 210 5.03 -7.58 0.02
CA VAL A 210 5.40 -7.20 -1.35
C VAL A 210 6.92 -7.33 -1.53
N LEU A 211 7.73 -6.90 -0.56
CA LEU A 211 9.19 -7.08 -0.59
C LEU A 211 9.59 -8.56 -0.63
N LEU A 212 8.95 -9.40 0.19
CA LEU A 212 9.18 -10.85 0.20
C LEU A 212 8.74 -11.50 -1.11
N SER A 213 7.64 -11.04 -1.71
CA SER A 213 7.21 -11.47 -3.05
C SER A 213 8.29 -11.15 -4.08
N GLN A 214 8.83 -9.92 -4.11
CA GLN A 214 9.90 -9.55 -5.04
C GLN A 214 11.21 -10.30 -4.80
N ALA A 215 11.63 -10.46 -3.54
CA ALA A 215 12.82 -11.22 -3.20
C ALA A 215 12.73 -12.68 -3.68
N ARG A 216 11.53 -13.25 -3.73
CA ARG A 216 11.31 -14.61 -4.26
C ARG A 216 11.26 -14.64 -5.78
N THR A 217 10.62 -13.66 -6.43
CA THR A 217 10.59 -13.59 -7.89
C THR A 217 11.99 -13.34 -8.48
N THR A 218 12.83 -12.56 -7.80
CA THR A 218 14.24 -12.38 -8.21
C THR A 218 15.05 -13.67 -8.07
N ARG A 219 14.83 -14.47 -7.01
CA ARG A 219 15.43 -15.81 -6.88
C ARG A 219 14.98 -16.76 -7.99
N TRP A 220 13.70 -16.70 -8.38
CA TRP A 220 13.20 -17.45 -9.54
C TRP A 220 13.94 -17.07 -10.83
N SER A 221 14.07 -15.76 -11.14
CA SER A 221 14.79 -15.32 -12.33
C SER A 221 16.26 -15.77 -12.33
N LYS A 222 16.93 -15.73 -11.16
CA LYS A 222 18.29 -16.26 -11.03
C LYS A 222 18.35 -17.77 -11.29
N SER A 223 17.40 -18.53 -10.76
CA SER A 223 17.33 -19.98 -10.97
C SER A 223 17.07 -20.36 -12.44
N ILE A 224 16.33 -19.55 -13.19
CA ILE A 224 16.14 -19.77 -14.64
C ILE A 224 17.44 -19.51 -15.39
N LEU A 225 18.10 -18.38 -15.14
CA LEU A 225 19.35 -18.01 -15.83
C LEU A 225 20.46 -19.02 -15.58
N GLN A 226 20.61 -19.51 -14.34
CA GLN A 226 21.57 -20.57 -13.99
C GLN A 226 21.30 -21.89 -14.71
N ARG A 227 20.03 -22.23 -14.97
CA ARG A 227 19.66 -23.46 -15.69
C ARG A 227 19.90 -23.37 -17.20
N LEU A 228 20.01 -22.16 -17.72
CA LEU A 228 20.20 -21.90 -19.14
C LEU A 228 21.66 -21.62 -19.50
N GLU A 229 22.58 -21.70 -18.52
CA GLU A 229 24.03 -21.46 -18.71
C GLU A 229 24.37 -20.07 -19.29
N ILE A 230 23.45 -19.11 -19.22
CA ILE A 230 23.67 -17.72 -19.66
C ILE A 230 24.50 -16.92 -18.62
N ILE A 231 24.79 -17.52 -17.45
CA ILE A 231 25.66 -16.99 -16.37
C ILE A 231 26.55 -18.12 -15.86
#